data_AF-A0A7R9QHY7-F1
#
_entry.id   AF-A0A7R9QHY7-F1
#
_cell.length_a   1.000
_cell.length_b   1.000
_cell.length_c   1.000
_cell.angle_alpha   90.00
_cell.angle_beta   90.00
_cell.angle_gamma   90.00
#
_symmetry.space_group_name_H-M   'P 1'
#
loop_
_entity.id
_entity.type
_entity.pdbx_description
1 polymer ?
#
loop_
_entity_poly.entity_id
_entity_poly.type
_entity_poly.pdbx_seq_one_letter_code
_entity_poly.pdbx_strand_id
1 'polypeptide(L)' 'VALDPKNKNLYALTAGTVFYSIEKFNANTKNQFVDQCYGQQIGPIYKKYIHVIKDKNPVEFKLIDLI' A
#
# COMPACT_ATOMS: atom_id res chain seq x y z
N VAL A 1 2.08 1.10 3.52
CA VAL A 1 1.04 1.61 4.43
C VAL A 1 0.34 0.43 5.07
N ALA A 2 -0.07 0.53 6.33
CA ALA A 2 -0.88 -0.50 7.01
C ALA A 2 -2.21 0.09 7.50
N LEU A 3 -3.23 -0.77 7.54
CA LEU A 3 -4.58 -0.45 8.06
C LEU A 3 -4.73 -1.04 9.46
N ASP A 4 -5.13 -0.23 10.43
CA ASP A 4 -5.61 -0.72 11.72
C ASP A 4 -7.06 -1.22 11.56
N PRO A 5 -7.33 -2.53 11.77
CA PRO A 5 -8.65 -3.09 11.56
C PRO A 5 -9.70 -2.60 12.56
N LYS A 6 -9.30 -2.04 13.72
CA LYS A 6 -10.22 -1.60 14.77
C LYS A 6 -10.85 -0.25 14.45
N ASN A 7 -10.03 0.73 14.06
CA ASN A 7 -10.45 2.11 13.83
C ASN A 7 -10.43 2.51 12.33
N LYS A 8 -9.90 1.64 11.45
CA LYS A 8 -9.75 1.87 10.01
C LYS A 8 -8.78 3.01 9.65
N ASN A 9 -7.89 3.38 10.56
CA ASN A 9 -6.84 4.37 10.30
C ASN A 9 -5.70 3.76 9.50
N LEU A 10 -5.02 4.59 8.71
CA LEU A 10 -3.87 4.21 7.91
C LEU A 10 -2.59 4.78 8.51
N TYR A 11 -1.56 3.94 8.61
CA TYR A 11 -0.26 4.30 9.16
C TYR A 11 0.86 4.01 8.16
N ALA A 12 1.85 4.90 8.11
CA ALA A 12 3.08 4.68 7.37
C ALA A 12 3.92 3.60 8.06
N LEU A 13 4.41 2.62 7.31
CA LEU A 13 5.28 1.55 7.83
C LEU A 13 6.78 1.94 7.79
N THR A 14 7.11 2.96 7.01
CA THR A 14 8.48 3.44 6.78
C THR A 14 8.47 4.95 6.68
N ALA A 15 9.59 5.61 6.98
CA ALA A 15 9.80 7.01 6.63
C ALA A 15 9.86 7.18 5.11
N GLY A 16 9.27 8.27 4.60
CA GLY A 16 9.16 8.51 3.19
C GLY A 16 8.12 9.58 2.83
N THR A 17 7.97 9.80 1.52
CA THR A 17 6.97 10.73 0.97
C THR A 17 5.66 10.00 0.70
N VAL A 18 4.54 10.58 1.16
CA VAL A 18 3.19 10.05 0.90
C VAL A 18 2.79 10.34 -0.53
N PHE A 19 2.28 9.32 -1.22
CA PHE A 19 1.82 9.42 -2.61
C PHE A 19 0.41 8.83 -2.76
N TYR A 20 -0.42 9.47 -3.58
CA TYR A 20 -1.78 9.04 -3.88
C TYR A 20 -1.90 8.61 -5.33
N SER A 21 -2.53 7.47 -5.57
CA SER A 21 -2.77 6.95 -6.92
C SER A 21 -4.21 6.46 -7.07
N ILE A 22 -4.64 6.31 -8.33
CA ILE A 22 -5.85 5.60 -8.69
C ILE A 22 -5.40 4.32 -9.40
N GLU A 23 -5.72 3.17 -8.82
CA GLU A 23 -5.25 1.87 -9.31
C GLU A 23 -6.42 0.91 -9.52
N LYS A 24 -6.21 -0.07 -10.41
CA LYS A 24 -7.17 -1.14 -10.64
C LYS A 24 -7.32 -1.99 -9.38
N PHE A 25 -8.54 -2.08 -8.88
CA PHE A 25 -8.89 -2.87 -7.71
C PHE A 25 -9.10 -4.33 -8.10
N ASN A 26 -8.21 -5.21 -7.63
CA ASN A 26 -8.37 -6.65 -7.75
C ASN A 26 -9.02 -7.20 -6.48
N ALA A 27 -10.34 -7.40 -6.53
CA ALA A 27 -11.13 -7.88 -5.41
C ALA A 27 -10.82 -9.35 -5.08
N ASN A 28 -10.67 -9.69 -3.79
CA ASN A 28 -10.60 -11.07 -3.35
C ASN A 28 -12.02 -11.66 -3.20
N THR A 29 -12.55 -12.25 -4.27
CA THR A 29 -13.91 -12.85 -4.30
C THR A 29 -14.06 -14.08 -3.42
N LYS A 30 -12.99 -14.61 -2.82
CA LYS A 30 -13.11 -15.66 -1.79
C LYS A 30 -13.71 -15.12 -0.48
N ASN A 31 -13.64 -13.81 -0.25
CA ASN A 31 -14.29 -13.17 0.89
C ASN A 31 -15.76 -12.87 0.53
N GLN A 32 -16.70 -13.47 1.27
CA GLN A 32 -18.14 -13.34 1.01
C GLN A 32 -18.63 -11.89 0.95
N PHE A 33 -18.13 -11.00 1.82
CA PHE A 33 -18.53 -9.59 1.81
C PHE A 33 -18.00 -8.86 0.58
N VAL A 34 -16.78 -9.19 0.16
CA VAL A 34 -16.18 -8.62 -1.05
C VAL A 34 -16.94 -9.11 -2.28
N ASP A 35 -17.33 -10.39 -2.32
CA ASP A 35 -18.09 -10.97 -3.42
C ASP A 35 -19.51 -10.38 -3.53
N GLN A 36 -20.19 -10.16 -2.40
CA GLN A 36 -21.49 -9.48 -2.40
C GLN A 36 -21.43 -8.05 -2.98
N CYS A 37 -20.33 -7.33 -2.73
CA CYS A 37 -20.18 -5.96 -3.23
C CYS A 37 -19.67 -5.89 -4.68
N TYR A 38 -18.82 -6.84 -5.10
CA TYR A 38 -18.03 -6.72 -6.32
C TYR A 38 -18.15 -7.91 -7.29
N GLY A 39 -18.75 -9.03 -6.87
CA GLY A 39 -18.77 -10.30 -7.61
C GLY A 39 -19.56 -10.25 -8.92
N GLN A 40 -20.58 -9.39 -9.02
CA GLN A 40 -21.36 -9.21 -10.24
C GLN A 40 -20.94 -7.99 -11.07
N GLN A 41 -19.89 -7.27 -10.65
CA GLN A 41 -19.52 -6.02 -11.30
C GLN A 41 -18.80 -6.30 -12.63
N ILE A 42 -19.32 -5.72 -13.71
CA ILE A 42 -18.76 -5.89 -15.06
C ILE A 42 -17.81 -4.73 -15.37
N GLY A 43 -16.53 -5.06 -15.63
CA GLY A 43 -15.51 -4.09 -16.02
C GLY A 43 -14.48 -3.76 -14.93
N PRO A 44 -13.41 -3.00 -15.26
CA PRO A 44 -12.37 -2.66 -14.31
C PRO A 44 -12.87 -1.66 -13.28
N ILE A 45 -12.67 -1.98 -12.00
CA ILE A 45 -12.94 -1.08 -10.88
C ILE A 45 -11.63 -0.38 -10.53
N TYR A 46 -11.68 0.92 -10.29
CA TYR A 46 -10.54 1.70 -9.84
C TYR A 46 -10.78 2.24 -8.44
N LYS A 47 -9.76 2.19 -7.58
CA LYS A 47 -9.80 2.73 -6.22
C LYS A 47 -8.60 3.63 -5.96
N LYS A 48 -8.79 4.59 -5.05
CA LYS A 48 -7.71 5.44 -4.57
C LYS A 48 -6.88 4.67 -3.55
N TYR A 49 -5.57 4.63 -3.76
CA TYR A 49 -4.59 4.02 -2.86
C TYR A 49 -3.64 5.08 -2.30
N ILE A 50 -3.08 4.75 -1.14
CA ILE A 50 -2.07 5.57 -0.46
C ILE A 50 -0.80 4.74 -0.33
N HIS A 51 0.29 5.31 -0.80
CA HIS A 51 1.62 4.73 -0.77
C HIS A 51 2.57 5.60 0.04
N VAL A 52 3.67 4.99 0.46
CA VAL A 52 4.81 5.71 1.01
C VAL A 52 6.02 5.35 0.15
N ILE A 53 6.53 6.35 -0.57
CA ILE A 53 7.79 6.24 -1.31
C ILE A 53 8.89 6.37 -0.26
N LYS A 54 9.57 5.26 0.04
CA LYS A 54 10.60 5.22 1.06
C LYS A 54 11.73 6.21 0.73
N ASP A 55 12.18 6.95 1.73
CA ASP A 55 13.40 7.75 1.58
C ASP A 55 14.57 6.82 1.29
N LYS A 56 15.55 7.31 0.51
CA LYS A 56 16.79 6.55 0.28
C LYS A 56 17.42 6.24 1.63
N ASN A 57 17.79 4.97 1.83
CA ASN A 57 18.47 4.55 3.06
C ASN A 57 19.75 5.41 3.23
N PRO A 58 19.95 6.08 4.38
CA PRO A 58 21.21 6.76 4.64
C PRO A 58 22.35 5.80 5.00
N VAL A 59 22.02 4.53 5.33
CA VAL A 59 23.01 3.53 5.76
C VAL A 59 23.56 2.78 4.55
N GLU A 60 24.40 3.47 3.79
CA GLU A 60 25.39 2.81 2.96
C GLU A 60 26.66 2.69 3.80
N PHE A 61 27.05 1.47 4.17
CA PHE A 61 28.36 1.24 4.76
C PHE A 61 29.39 1.57 3.68
N LYS A 62 30.09 2.68 3.85
CA LYS A 62 31.21 3.07 3.00
C LYS A 62 32.49 2.56 3.65
N LEU A 63 33.33 1.88 2.87
CA LEU A 63 34.69 1.57 3.28
C LEU A 63 35.42 2.89 3.53
N ILE A 64 35.79 3.14 4.78
CA ILE A 64 36.52 4.35 5.17
C ILE A 64 38.01 4.13 4.96
N ASP A 65 38.53 2.96 5.31
CA ASP A 65 39.94 2.61 5.15
C ASP A 65 40.18 1.08 5.16
N LEU A 66 41.31 0.65 4.62
CA LEU A 66 41.86 -0.70 4.74
C LEU A 66 43.16 -0.60 5.54
N ILE A 67 43.12 -1.03 6.80
CA ILE A 67 44.32 -1.20 7.66
C ILE A 67 45.03 -2.50 7.28
#